data_AF-A0A7X1NSC5-F1
#
_entry.id   AF-A0A7X1NSC5-F1
#
_cell.length_a   1.000
_cell.length_b   1.000
_cell.length_c   1.000
_cell.angle_alpha   90.00
_cell.angle_beta   90.00
_cell.angle_gamma   90.00
#
_symmetry.space_group_name_H-M   'P 1'
#
loop_
_entity.id
_entity.type
_entity.pdbx_description
1 polymer ?
#
loop_
_entity_poly.entity_id
_entity_poly.type
_entity_poly.pdbx_seq_one_letter_code
_entity_poly.pdbx_strand_id
1 'polypeptide(L)'
;MFVARLDIAIDTLRHRQDLIDRTAPMIALLHGQNEVGYSFWTRRRAHVEELLSGYGGSPEGYDNLSDLLQSARTLERKFEDRTRRLNSRMTSMQNRKSDIEKSLLDLQRSKDKLAMSLELTREREALNRTISALDDGPGNFGFVPEDTGVATDLRSARQAVVLAEALLELKGHQGS
;
A
#
# COMPACT_ATOMS: atom_id res chain seq x y z
N MET A 1 -4.77 8.15 -21.57
CA MET A 1 -3.91 6.95 -21.44
C MET A 1 -3.24 6.80 -20.05
N PHE A 2 -3.32 7.80 -19.14
CA PHE A 2 -2.73 7.74 -17.79
C PHE A 2 -3.63 7.09 -16.72
N VAL A 3 -4.93 7.40 -16.71
CA VAL A 3 -5.91 6.78 -15.79
C VAL A 3 -5.91 5.25 -15.89
N ALA A 4 -5.96 4.72 -17.12
CA ALA A 4 -5.90 3.28 -17.35
C ALA A 4 -4.62 2.62 -16.81
N ARG A 5 -3.49 3.34 -16.82
CA ARG A 5 -2.24 2.85 -16.22
C ARG A 5 -2.30 2.82 -14.69
N LEU A 6 -2.97 3.80 -14.07
CA LEU A 6 -3.24 3.78 -12.62
C LEU A 6 -4.16 2.62 -12.24
N ASP A 7 -5.20 2.36 -13.01
CA ASP A 7 -6.12 1.24 -12.76
C ASP A 7 -5.39 -0.11 -12.84
N ILE A 8 -4.60 -0.33 -13.89
CA ILE A 8 -3.76 -1.53 -14.02
C ILE A 8 -2.80 -1.69 -12.83
N ALA A 9 -2.18 -0.60 -12.37
CA ALA A 9 -1.26 -0.62 -11.23
C ALA A 9 -1.99 -0.98 -9.92
N ILE A 10 -3.17 -0.40 -9.69
CA ILE A 10 -4.03 -0.71 -8.54
C ILE A 10 -4.44 -2.18 -8.56
N ASP A 11 -4.91 -2.69 -9.70
CA ASP A 11 -5.33 -4.09 -9.83
C ASP A 11 -4.17 -5.06 -9.61
N THR A 12 -2.99 -4.73 -10.14
CA THR A 12 -1.76 -5.51 -9.93
C THR A 12 -1.38 -5.57 -8.45
N LEU A 13 -1.47 -4.44 -7.74
CA LEU A 13 -1.16 -4.38 -6.31
C LEU A 13 -2.19 -5.12 -5.46
N ARG A 14 -3.48 -5.00 -5.77
CA ARG A 14 -4.55 -5.77 -5.13
C ARG A 14 -4.35 -7.27 -5.31
N HIS A 15 -4.04 -7.71 -6.53
CA HIS A 15 -3.73 -9.12 -6.78
C HIS A 15 -2.55 -9.62 -5.94
N ARG A 16 -1.49 -8.81 -5.79
CA ARG A 16 -0.36 -9.14 -4.92
C ARG A 16 -0.75 -9.18 -3.43
N GLN A 17 -1.61 -8.28 -2.99
CA GLN A 17 -2.16 -8.27 -1.63
C GLN A 17 -2.95 -9.57 -1.36
N ASP A 18 -3.83 -9.95 -2.27
CA ASP A 18 -4.60 -11.20 -2.18
C ASP A 18 -3.70 -12.44 -2.09
N LEU A 19 -2.62 -12.47 -2.88
CA LEU A 19 -1.64 -13.57 -2.82
C LEU A 19 -0.95 -13.61 -1.46
N ILE A 20 -0.59 -12.46 -0.88
CA ILE A 20 -0.01 -12.39 0.46
C ILE A 20 -1.02 -12.87 1.52
N ASP A 21 -2.27 -12.43 1.44
CA ASP A 21 -3.31 -12.78 2.40
C ASP A 21 -3.67 -14.27 2.35
N ARG A 22 -3.56 -14.91 1.18
CA ARG A 22 -3.72 -16.36 1.04
C ARG A 22 -2.50 -17.14 1.56
N THR A 23 -1.30 -16.60 1.41
CA THR A 23 -0.05 -17.32 1.74
C THR A 23 0.36 -17.16 3.20
N ALA A 24 0.02 -16.04 3.85
CA ALA A 24 0.40 -15.78 5.24
C ALA A 24 -0.15 -16.83 6.23
N PRO A 25 -1.42 -17.27 6.14
CA PRO A 25 -1.95 -18.33 7.01
C PRO A 25 -1.22 -19.66 6.83
N MET A 26 -0.79 -19.99 5.60
CA MET A 26 -0.02 -21.22 5.34
C MET A 26 1.35 -21.18 6.02
N ILE A 27 2.03 -20.03 5.99
CA ILE A 27 3.32 -19.87 6.68
C ILE A 27 3.12 -19.93 8.20
N ALA A 28 2.06 -19.32 8.73
CA ALA A 28 1.73 -19.41 10.15
C ALA A 28 1.47 -20.85 10.60
N LEU A 29 0.73 -21.63 9.80
CA LEU A 29 0.51 -23.06 10.05
C LEU A 29 1.83 -23.85 10.06
N LEU A 30 2.68 -23.63 9.06
CA LEU A 30 4.00 -24.28 8.99
C LEU A 30 4.90 -23.89 10.16
N HIS A 31 4.78 -22.66 10.66
CA HIS A 31 5.49 -22.20 11.85
C HIS A 31 5.02 -22.95 13.09
N GLY A 32 3.71 -23.02 13.34
CA GLY A 32 3.16 -23.76 14.47
C GLY A 32 3.54 -25.25 14.45
N GLN A 33 3.48 -25.89 13.28
CA GLN A 33 3.94 -27.28 13.13
C GLN A 33 5.44 -27.42 13.43
N ASN A 34 6.24 -26.46 13.01
CA ASN A 34 7.68 -26.46 13.26
C ASN A 34 8.00 -26.29 14.75
N GLU A 35 7.26 -25.45 15.48
CA GLU A 35 7.41 -25.27 16.93
C GLU A 35 7.09 -26.56 17.71
N VAL A 36 6.04 -27.28 17.31
CA VAL A 36 5.71 -28.58 17.90
C VAL A 36 6.88 -29.56 17.70
N GLY A 37 7.41 -29.65 16.48
CA GLY A 37 8.57 -30.50 16.20
C GLY A 37 9.84 -30.08 16.96
N TYR A 38 10.11 -28.77 17.03
CA TYR A 38 11.23 -28.22 17.79
C TYR A 38 11.14 -28.62 19.27
N SER A 39 10.01 -28.33 19.92
CA SER A 39 9.79 -28.64 21.34
C SER A 39 9.87 -30.15 21.65
N PHE A 40 9.46 -31.00 20.71
CA PHE A 40 9.62 -32.45 20.82
C PHE A 40 11.09 -32.85 20.82
N TRP A 41 11.88 -32.35 19.86
CA TRP A 41 13.30 -32.69 19.76
C TRP A 41 14.15 -32.09 20.87
N THR A 42 13.83 -30.90 21.36
CA THR A 42 14.46 -30.31 22.55
C THR A 42 14.22 -31.17 23.79
N ARG A 43 12.98 -31.62 24.03
CA ARG A 43 12.66 -32.53 25.14
C ARG A 43 13.38 -33.87 25.00
N ARG A 44 13.39 -34.46 23.79
CA ARG A 44 14.08 -35.71 23.53
C ARG A 44 15.59 -35.59 23.75
N ARG A 45 16.22 -34.49 23.29
CA ARG A 45 17.63 -34.22 23.54
C ARG A 45 17.92 -34.16 25.03
N ALA A 46 17.17 -33.36 25.78
CA ALA A 46 17.36 -33.21 27.22
C ALA A 46 17.24 -34.56 27.95
N HIS A 47 16.25 -35.37 27.58
CA HIS A 47 16.07 -36.70 28.17
C HIS A 47 17.25 -37.64 27.88
N VAL A 48 17.79 -37.63 26.66
CA VAL A 48 18.95 -38.48 26.31
C VAL A 48 20.23 -37.98 26.98
N GLU A 49 20.40 -36.67 27.16
CA GLU A 49 21.50 -36.10 27.94
C GLU A 49 21.44 -36.54 29.41
N GLU A 50 20.25 -36.55 29.99
CA GLU A 50 20.02 -37.06 31.35
C GLU A 50 20.38 -38.55 31.45
N LEU A 51 19.89 -39.38 30.51
CA LEU A 51 20.22 -40.82 30.46
C LEU A 51 21.72 -41.07 30.33
N LEU A 52 22.42 -40.33 29.47
CA LEU A 52 23.87 -40.43 29.29
C LEU A 52 24.64 -40.04 30.56
N SER A 53 24.21 -39.00 31.25
CA SER A 53 24.90 -38.49 32.45
C SER A 53 24.92 -39.49 33.61
N GLY A 54 23.89 -40.32 33.72
CA GLY A 54 23.77 -41.39 34.72
C GLY A 54 24.13 -42.78 34.20
N TYR A 55 24.64 -42.91 32.97
CA TYR A 55 24.82 -44.20 32.33
C TYR A 55 26.07 -44.93 32.86
N GLY A 56 25.86 -46.01 33.62
CA GLY A 56 26.91 -46.90 34.11
C GLY A 56 26.88 -48.30 33.48
N GLY A 57 26.20 -48.47 32.35
CA GLY A 57 25.98 -49.77 31.69
C GLY A 57 27.12 -50.20 30.76
N SER A 58 26.79 -51.03 29.77
CA SER A 58 27.75 -51.52 28.77
C SER A 58 28.24 -50.42 27.82
N PRO A 59 29.48 -50.50 27.30
CA PRO A 59 29.99 -49.57 26.28
C PRO A 59 29.06 -49.43 25.06
N GLU A 60 28.50 -50.53 24.57
CA GLU A 60 27.57 -50.53 23.43
C GLU A 60 26.31 -49.70 23.70
N GLY A 61 25.74 -49.77 24.90
CA GLY A 61 24.58 -48.94 25.23
C GLY A 61 24.94 -47.45 25.40
N TYR A 62 26.17 -47.14 25.81
CA TYR A 62 26.65 -45.75 25.82
C TYR A 62 26.76 -45.21 24.39
N ASP A 63 27.34 -45.98 23.47
CA ASP A 63 27.48 -45.60 22.06
C ASP A 63 26.11 -45.37 21.42
N ASN A 64 25.15 -46.28 21.65
CA ASN A 64 23.78 -46.15 21.16
C ASN A 64 23.09 -44.87 21.69
N LEU A 65 23.27 -44.53 22.97
CA LEU A 65 22.73 -43.30 23.55
C LEU A 65 23.42 -42.05 22.99
N SER A 66 24.73 -42.12 22.75
CA SER A 66 25.51 -41.05 22.14
C SER A 66 25.03 -40.74 20.71
N ASP A 67 24.80 -41.79 19.91
CA ASP A 67 24.25 -41.67 18.55
C ASP A 67 22.84 -41.06 18.56
N LEU A 68 22.01 -41.47 19.53
CA LEU A 68 20.69 -40.92 19.71
C LEU A 68 20.73 -39.43 20.10
N LEU A 69 21.66 -39.04 20.98
CA LEU A 69 21.89 -37.65 21.36
C LEU A 69 22.31 -36.82 20.15
N GLN A 70 23.24 -37.34 19.34
CA GLN A 70 23.70 -36.67 18.13
C GLN A 70 22.58 -36.49 17.10
N SER A 71 21.73 -37.50 16.94
CA SER A 71 20.53 -37.42 16.11
C SER A 71 19.55 -36.37 16.63
N ALA A 72 19.32 -36.31 17.94
CA ALA A 72 18.43 -35.34 18.55
C ALA A 72 18.93 -33.89 18.37
N ARG A 73 20.22 -33.64 18.59
CA ARG A 73 20.88 -32.35 18.32
C ARG A 73 20.75 -31.92 16.86
N THR A 74 20.96 -32.87 15.94
CA THR A 74 20.86 -32.61 14.50
C THR A 74 19.44 -32.20 14.11
N LEU A 75 18.43 -32.89 14.64
CA LEU A 75 17.03 -32.62 14.32
C LEU A 75 16.53 -31.33 14.97
N GLU A 76 16.85 -31.08 16.24
CA GLU A 76 16.57 -29.80 16.90
C GLU A 76 17.13 -28.61 16.10
N ARG A 77 18.39 -28.69 15.66
CA ARG A 77 19.02 -27.64 14.85
C ARG A 77 18.31 -27.43 13.50
N LYS A 78 17.83 -28.49 12.84
CA LYS A 78 17.05 -28.37 11.60
C LYS A 78 15.73 -27.64 11.83
N PHE A 79 15.05 -27.91 12.95
CA PHE A 79 13.83 -27.20 13.33
C PHE A 79 14.12 -25.74 13.68
N GLU A 80 15.17 -25.44 14.41
CA GLU A 80 15.60 -24.07 14.75
C GLU A 80 15.88 -23.24 13.48
N ASP A 81 16.65 -23.80 12.56
CA ASP A 81 16.98 -23.17 11.29
C ASP A 81 15.73 -22.96 10.41
N ARG A 82 14.78 -23.90 10.44
CA ARG A 82 13.48 -23.72 9.81
C ARG A 82 12.64 -22.62 10.48
N THR A 83 12.66 -22.49 11.81
CA THR A 83 12.02 -21.37 12.53
C THR A 83 12.58 -20.04 12.05
N ARG A 84 13.91 -19.91 11.98
CA ARG A 84 14.57 -18.69 11.51
C ARG A 84 14.13 -18.29 10.09
N ARG A 85 14.07 -19.26 9.17
CA ARG A 85 13.58 -19.03 7.80
C ARG A 85 12.11 -18.63 7.75
N LEU A 86 11.26 -19.30 8.53
CA LEU A 86 9.82 -19.00 8.56
C LEU A 86 9.56 -17.60 9.11
N ASN A 87 10.25 -17.21 10.19
CA ASN A 87 10.19 -15.86 10.75
C ASN A 87 10.65 -14.80 9.73
N SER A 88 11.78 -15.02 9.07
CA SER A 88 12.25 -14.11 8.01
C SER A 88 11.22 -13.93 6.89
N ARG A 89 10.59 -15.02 6.44
CA ARG A 89 9.52 -14.96 5.43
C ARG A 89 8.28 -14.22 5.93
N MET A 90 7.87 -14.46 7.18
CA MET A 90 6.71 -13.80 7.79
C MET A 90 6.93 -12.29 7.88
N THR A 91 8.09 -11.85 8.39
CA THR A 91 8.47 -10.43 8.45
C THR A 91 8.51 -9.80 7.06
N SER A 92 9.11 -10.49 6.08
CA SER A 92 9.17 -10.00 4.70
C SER A 92 7.78 -9.81 4.09
N MET A 93 6.85 -10.75 4.34
CA MET A 93 5.48 -10.64 3.86
C MET A 93 4.69 -9.52 4.55
N GLN A 94 4.88 -9.33 5.86
CA GLN A 94 4.27 -8.22 6.59
C GLN A 94 4.76 -6.86 6.06
N ASN A 95 6.07 -6.72 5.82
CA ASN A 95 6.63 -5.50 5.24
C ASN A 95 6.05 -5.24 3.84
N ARG A 96 6.03 -6.27 2.99
CA ARG A 96 5.43 -6.18 1.64
C ARG A 96 3.95 -5.79 1.68
N LYS A 97 3.18 -6.35 2.62
CA LYS A 97 1.77 -6.00 2.80
C LYS A 97 1.62 -4.51 3.14
N SER A 98 2.37 -4.02 4.13
CA SER A 98 2.39 -2.60 4.50
C SER A 98 2.77 -1.70 3.32
N ASP A 99 3.78 -2.08 2.54
CA ASP A 99 4.23 -1.28 1.39
C ASP A 99 3.18 -1.25 0.27
N ILE A 100 2.48 -2.36 0.04
CA ILE A 100 1.37 -2.44 -0.91
C ILE A 100 0.20 -1.57 -0.43
N GLU A 101 -0.17 -1.65 0.85
CA GLU A 101 -1.26 -0.85 1.43
C GLU A 101 -1.00 0.66 1.30
N LYS A 102 0.23 1.10 1.61
CA LYS A 102 0.65 2.50 1.38
C LYS A 102 0.57 2.89 -0.09
N SER A 103 1.10 2.05 -0.98
CA SER A 103 1.10 2.31 -2.43
C SER A 103 -0.31 2.40 -2.99
N LEU A 104 -1.23 1.54 -2.54
CA LEU A 104 -2.64 1.57 -2.96
C LEU A 104 -3.32 2.86 -2.52
N LEU A 105 -3.07 3.31 -1.29
CA LEU A 105 -3.62 4.54 -0.74
C LEU A 105 -3.10 5.78 -1.50
N ASP A 106 -1.82 5.83 -1.84
CA ASP A 106 -1.22 6.92 -2.61
C ASP A 106 -1.70 6.93 -4.08
N LEU A 107 -1.89 5.76 -4.69
CA LEU A 107 -2.46 5.65 -6.03
C LEU A 107 -3.93 6.09 -6.05
N GLN A 108 -4.71 5.72 -5.03
CA GLN A 108 -6.10 6.17 -4.90
C GLN A 108 -6.17 7.69 -4.78
N ARG A 109 -5.35 8.30 -3.91
CA ARG A 109 -5.26 9.77 -3.80
C ARG A 109 -4.85 10.43 -5.12
N SER A 110 -3.92 9.84 -5.84
CA SER A 110 -3.48 10.35 -7.16
C SER A 110 -4.61 10.29 -8.18
N LYS A 111 -5.41 9.22 -8.16
CA LYS A 111 -6.59 9.06 -9.02
C LYS A 111 -7.67 10.10 -8.68
N ASP A 112 -7.94 10.32 -7.40
CA ASP A 112 -8.94 11.31 -6.95
C ASP A 112 -8.53 12.73 -7.36
N LYS A 113 -7.24 13.09 -7.17
CA LYS A 113 -6.69 14.38 -7.63
C LYS A 113 -6.84 14.57 -9.13
N LEU A 114 -6.58 13.52 -9.92
CA LEU A 114 -6.72 13.59 -11.37
C LEU A 114 -8.20 13.73 -11.80
N ALA A 115 -9.12 13.05 -11.11
CA ALA A 115 -10.55 13.19 -11.34
C ALA A 115 -11.01 14.64 -11.11
N MET A 116 -10.64 15.24 -9.97
CA MET A 116 -10.93 16.66 -9.67
C MET A 116 -10.33 17.61 -10.70
N SER A 117 -9.08 17.37 -11.14
CA SER A 117 -8.43 18.20 -12.16
C SER A 117 -9.13 18.12 -13.53
N LEU A 118 -9.59 16.93 -13.92
CA LEU A 118 -10.36 16.75 -15.15
C LEU A 118 -11.73 17.43 -15.08
N GLU A 119 -12.38 17.40 -13.93
CA GLU A 119 -13.66 18.08 -13.70
C GLU A 119 -13.51 19.60 -13.81
N LEU A 120 -12.54 20.19 -13.10
CA LEU A 120 -12.21 21.62 -13.21
C LEU A 120 -11.88 22.05 -14.64
N THR A 121 -11.16 21.21 -15.39
CA THR A 121 -10.85 21.50 -16.79
C THR A 121 -12.11 21.52 -17.65
N ARG A 122 -13.04 20.58 -17.44
CA ARG A 122 -14.33 20.55 -18.14
C ARG A 122 -15.20 21.75 -17.78
N GLU A 123 -15.21 22.17 -16.51
CA GLU A 123 -15.92 23.37 -16.07
C GLU A 123 -15.37 24.62 -16.75
N ARG A 124 -14.05 24.78 -16.81
CA ARG A 124 -13.39 25.88 -17.53
C ARG A 124 -13.71 25.89 -19.02
N GLU A 125 -13.68 24.73 -19.67
CA GLU A 125 -14.08 24.60 -21.08
C GLU A 125 -15.56 24.97 -21.29
N ALA A 126 -16.45 24.54 -20.40
CA ALA A 126 -17.86 24.89 -20.45
C ALA A 126 -18.07 26.40 -20.28
N LEU A 127 -17.40 27.01 -19.30
CA LEU A 127 -17.42 28.45 -19.07
C LEU A 127 -16.94 29.21 -20.31
N ASN A 128 -15.79 28.83 -20.87
CA ASN A 128 -15.26 29.45 -22.08
C ASN A 128 -16.24 29.33 -23.27
N ARG A 129 -16.87 28.17 -23.45
CA ARG A 129 -17.90 27.99 -24.49
C ARG A 129 -19.10 28.91 -24.27
N THR A 130 -19.57 29.07 -23.04
CA THR A 130 -20.67 30.00 -22.73
C THR A 130 -20.28 31.46 -22.98
N ILE A 131 -19.04 31.85 -22.65
CA ILE A 131 -18.53 33.19 -22.92
C ILE A 131 -18.45 33.43 -24.44
N SER A 132 -17.89 32.50 -25.21
CA SER A 132 -17.85 32.61 -26.67
C SER A 132 -19.25 32.66 -27.29
N ALA A 133 -20.20 31.87 -26.79
CA ALA A 133 -21.58 31.90 -27.27
C ALA A 133 -22.32 33.21 -26.94
N LEU A 134 -21.92 33.90 -25.86
CA LEU A 134 -22.42 35.24 -25.53
C LEU A 134 -21.79 36.33 -26.41
N ASP A 135 -20.57 36.12 -26.91
CA ASP A 135 -19.85 37.04 -27.80
C ASP A 135 -20.30 36.89 -29.27
N ASP A 136 -20.66 35.66 -29.68
CA ASP A 136 -21.14 35.32 -31.05
C ASP A 136 -22.67 35.42 -31.23
N GLY A 137 -23.40 35.93 -30.24
CA GLY A 137 -24.85 36.13 -30.33
C GLY A 137 -25.20 37.10 -31.47
N PRO A 138 -26.05 36.73 -32.44
CA PRO A 138 -26.33 37.59 -33.57
C PRO A 138 -27.04 38.85 -33.09
N GLY A 139 -26.37 39.98 -33.24
CA GLY A 139 -26.97 41.30 -33.20
C GLY A 139 -28.06 41.39 -34.26
N ASN A 140 -29.29 41.05 -33.88
CA ASN A 140 -30.48 41.64 -34.47
C ASN A 140 -30.44 43.12 -34.08
N PHE A 141 -29.90 43.96 -34.96
CA PHE A 141 -29.89 45.42 -34.83
C PHE A 141 -31.32 45.95 -34.90
N GLY A 142 -32.07 45.79 -33.81
CA GLY A 142 -33.26 46.54 -33.48
C GLY A 142 -32.90 47.53 -32.38
N PHE A 143 -32.70 48.80 -32.76
CA PHE A 143 -32.62 50.00 -31.93
C PHE A 143 -32.95 49.83 -30.42
N VAL A 144 -31.95 49.95 -29.54
CA VAL A 144 -32.10 50.17 -28.08
C VAL A 144 -30.94 51.09 -27.60
N PRO A 145 -31.16 52.06 -26.69
CA PRO A 145 -30.19 53.11 -26.37
C PRO A 145 -28.95 52.60 -25.63
N GLU A 146 -27.86 53.36 -25.72
CA GLU A 146 -26.56 53.15 -25.08
C GLU A 146 -26.66 52.90 -23.56
N ASP A 147 -26.69 51.62 -23.16
CA ASP A 147 -26.64 51.21 -21.76
C ASP A 147 -25.17 51.03 -21.33
N THR A 148 -24.52 52.17 -21.09
CA THR A 148 -23.11 52.26 -20.63
C THR A 148 -22.86 51.59 -19.28
N GLY A 149 -23.92 51.26 -18.52
CA GLY A 149 -23.86 50.57 -17.22
C GLY A 149 -23.44 49.10 -17.29
N VAL A 150 -23.88 48.37 -18.32
CA VAL A 150 -23.59 46.92 -18.43
C VAL A 150 -22.11 46.68 -18.75
N ALA A 151 -21.50 47.56 -19.55
CA ALA A 151 -20.07 47.48 -19.88
C ALA A 151 -19.18 47.81 -18.68
N THR A 152 -19.62 48.73 -17.81
CA THR A 152 -18.94 49.01 -16.54
C THR A 152 -19.11 47.86 -15.55
N ASP A 153 -20.29 47.26 -15.46
CA ASP A 153 -20.57 46.15 -14.55
C ASP A 153 -19.80 44.89 -14.93
N LEU A 154 -19.68 44.59 -16.24
CA LEU A 154 -18.84 43.50 -16.75
C LEU A 154 -17.35 43.73 -16.48
N ARG A 155 -16.88 44.98 -16.54
CA ARG A 155 -15.49 45.32 -16.22
C ARG A 155 -15.21 45.15 -14.72
N SER A 156 -16.14 45.57 -13.86
CA SER A 156 -16.06 45.38 -12.41
C SER A 156 -16.13 43.90 -12.02
N ALA A 157 -16.97 43.10 -12.69
CA ALA A 157 -17.04 41.66 -12.48
C ALA A 157 -15.72 40.96 -12.88
N ARG A 158 -15.12 41.35 -14.02
CA ARG A 158 -13.79 40.84 -14.44
C ARG A 158 -12.70 41.19 -13.43
N GLN A 159 -12.69 42.41 -12.89
CA GLN A 159 -11.72 42.83 -11.88
C GLN A 159 -11.89 42.06 -10.55
N ALA A 160 -13.13 41.79 -10.14
CA ALA A 160 -13.41 41.02 -8.93
C ALA A 160 -12.93 39.56 -9.03
N VAL A 161 -13.07 38.93 -10.21
CA VAL A 161 -12.57 37.57 -10.46
C VAL A 161 -11.04 37.52 -10.39
N VAL A 162 -10.35 38.45 -11.07
CA VAL A 162 -8.88 38.53 -11.02
C VAL A 162 -8.36 38.78 -9.60
N LEU A 163 -9.08 39.60 -8.81
CA LEU A 163 -8.72 39.85 -7.41
C LEU A 163 -8.92 38.60 -6.53
N ALA A 164 -10.01 37.84 -6.77
CA ALA A 164 -10.29 36.60 -6.07
C ALA A 164 -9.27 35.49 -6.41
N GLU A 165 -8.84 35.40 -7.67
CA GLU A 165 -7.78 34.49 -8.13
C GLU A 165 -6.43 34.86 -7.50
N ALA A 166 -6.07 36.16 -7.47
CA ALA A 166 -4.85 36.63 -6.82
C ALA A 166 -4.82 36.32 -5.30
N LEU A 167 -5.97 36.43 -4.61
CA LEU A 167 -6.07 36.08 -3.18
C LEU A 167 -5.98 34.57 -2.92
N LEU A 168 -6.48 33.74 -3.83
CA LEU A 168 -6.34 32.28 -3.74
C LEU A 168 -4.91 31.83 -3.98
N GLU A 169 -4.18 32.44 -4.92
CA GLU A 169 -2.77 32.15 -5.16
C GLU A 169 -1.86 32.61 -3.99
N LEU A 170 -2.16 33.78 -3.38
CA LEU A 170 -1.41 34.28 -2.23
C LEU A 170 -1.60 33.42 -0.97
N LYS A 171 -2.82 32.92 -0.74
CA LYS A 171 -3.12 31.98 0.36
C LYS A 171 -2.47 30.61 0.16
N GLY A 172 -2.26 30.19 -1.09
CA GLY A 172 -1.49 29.00 -1.44
C GLY A 172 0.01 29.11 -1.11
N HIS A 173 0.57 30.32 -1.09
CA HIS A 173 1.99 30.57 -0.83
C HIS A 173 2.35 30.86 0.63
N GLN A 174 1.38 31.12 1.51
CA GLN A 174 1.62 31.36 2.95
C GLN A 174 1.30 30.15 3.85
N GLY A 175 1.07 28.98 3.26
CA GLY A 175 0.86 27.71 3.95
C GLY A 175 1.91 26.63 3.63
N SER A 176 3.11 27.02 3.19
CA SER A 176 4.31 26.17 3.11
C SER A 176 5.35 26.63 4.11
#